data_AF-A0A523HQU0-F1
#
_entry.id   AF-A0A523HQU0-F1
#
_cell.length_a   1.000
_cell.length_b   1.000
_cell.length_c   1.000
_cell.angle_alpha   90.00
_cell.angle_beta   90.00
_cell.angle_gamma   90.00
#
_symmetry.space_group_name_H-M   'P 1'
#
loop_
_entity.id
_entity.type
_entity.pdbx_description
1 polymer ?
#
loop_
_entity_poly.entity_id
_entity_poly.type
_entity_poly.pdbx_seq_one_letter_code
_entity_poly.pdbx_strand_id
1 'polypeptide(L)'
;MAIGRKATKQKTQDVDIDALIEKGGSHAGDGDTSPLDDVQKITVRLPKDLVRRIDEAIKQRPISISRNQWLAEAAYEALKGRGEE
;
A
#
# COMPACT_ATOMS: atom_id res chain seq x y z
N MET A 1 31.27 54.07 26.30
CA MET A 1 31.68 53.46 25.00
C MET A 1 30.45 52.92 24.30
N ALA A 2 30.07 53.48 23.16
CA ALA A 2 28.99 52.96 22.32
C ALA A 2 29.62 52.48 21.00
N ILE A 3 29.49 51.19 20.69
CA ILE A 3 30.00 50.59 19.46
C ILE A 3 28.77 50.20 18.63
N GLY A 4 28.41 51.07 17.68
CA GLY A 4 27.38 50.77 16.69
C GLY A 4 27.89 49.73 15.70
N ARG A 5 27.20 48.59 15.59
CA ARG A 5 27.43 47.61 14.52
C ARG A 5 26.25 47.68 13.55
N LYS A 6 26.50 48.13 12.32
CA LYS A 6 25.56 47.97 11.19
C LYS A 6 25.59 46.49 10.78
N ALA A 7 24.44 45.82 10.82
CA ALA A 7 24.29 44.49 10.25
C ALA A 7 24.06 44.62 8.74
N THR A 8 25.00 44.09 7.96
CA THR A 8 24.95 44.01 6.49
C THR A 8 23.85 43.02 6.09
N LYS A 9 22.91 43.45 5.25
CA LYS A 9 21.84 42.62 4.68
C LYS A 9 22.49 41.48 3.87
N GLN A 10 22.40 40.25 4.37
CA GLN A 10 22.82 39.06 3.64
C GLN A 10 21.81 38.81 2.54
N LYS A 11 22.26 38.89 1.29
CA LYS A 11 21.48 38.68 0.07
C LYS A 11 21.05 37.21 0.03
N THR A 12 19.81 36.93 0.39
CA THR A 12 19.17 35.63 0.17
C THR A 12 19.23 35.34 -1.32
N GLN A 13 19.88 34.23 -1.69
CA GLN A 13 19.87 33.71 -3.05
C GLN A 13 18.41 33.43 -3.40
N ASP A 14 17.99 34.03 -4.51
CA ASP A 14 16.67 33.85 -5.11
C ASP A 14 16.63 32.41 -5.62
N VAL A 15 16.16 31.50 -4.76
CA VAL A 15 15.85 30.14 -5.17
C VAL A 15 14.62 30.29 -6.03
N ASP A 16 14.71 29.91 -7.29
CA ASP A 16 13.61 29.96 -8.25
C ASP A 16 12.42 29.15 -7.70
N ILE A 17 11.51 29.88 -7.04
CA ILE A 17 10.35 29.33 -6.34
C ILE A 17 9.43 28.69 -7.38
N ASP A 18 9.38 29.24 -8.59
CA ASP A 18 8.57 28.73 -9.68
C ASP A 18 9.09 27.36 -10.15
N ALA A 19 10.42 27.18 -10.27
CA ALA A 19 11.00 25.87 -10.55
C ALA A 19 10.75 24.84 -9.42
N LEU A 20 10.67 25.28 -8.16
CA LEU A 20 10.36 24.41 -7.02
C LEU A 20 8.87 24.05 -6.94
N ILE A 21 7.99 24.98 -7.35
CA ILE A 21 6.53 24.80 -7.42
C ILE A 21 6.16 23.92 -8.62
N GLU A 22 6.82 24.07 -9.77
CA GLU A 22 6.66 23.15 -10.92
C GLU A 22 7.14 21.73 -10.58
N LYS A 23 8.17 21.62 -9.73
CA LYS A 23 8.61 20.36 -9.11
C LYS A 23 7.76 19.95 -7.90
N GLY A 24 6.71 20.71 -7.59
CA GLY A 24 5.73 20.44 -6.55
C GLY A 24 4.86 19.24 -6.92
N GLY A 25 5.31 18.05 -6.52
CA GLY A 25 4.48 16.85 -6.49
C GLY A 25 4.64 15.91 -7.68
N SER A 26 5.84 15.77 -8.25
CA SER A 26 6.16 14.55 -9.00
C SER A 26 5.98 13.36 -8.07
N HIS A 27 4.85 12.68 -8.20
CA HIS A 27 4.56 11.41 -7.54
C HIS A 27 5.74 10.48 -7.81
N ALA A 28 6.45 10.05 -6.77
CA ALA A 28 7.31 8.88 -6.86
C ALA A 28 6.39 7.67 -7.02
N GLY A 29 5.89 7.44 -8.22
CA GLY A 29 4.86 6.43 -8.46
C GLY A 29 4.60 6.11 -9.93
N ASP A 30 5.52 6.43 -10.84
CA ASP A 30 5.40 6.08 -12.27
C ASP A 30 6.46 5.07 -12.72
N GLY A 31 7.00 4.28 -11.80
CA GLY A 31 8.08 3.34 -12.12
C GLY A 31 8.35 2.25 -11.09
N ASP A 32 7.46 2.04 -10.13
CA ASP A 32 7.51 0.86 -9.27
C ASP A 32 6.23 0.08 -9.57
N THR A 33 6.36 -0.92 -10.45
CA THR A 33 5.34 -1.97 -10.54
C THR A 33 5.34 -2.65 -9.19
N SER A 34 4.44 -2.18 -8.34
CA SER A 34 4.28 -2.76 -7.02
C SER A 34 3.83 -4.20 -7.28
N PRO A 35 4.32 -5.21 -6.55
CA PRO A 35 3.82 -6.59 -6.69
C PRO A 35 2.31 -6.75 -6.42
N LEU A 36 1.63 -5.66 -6.07
CA LEU A 36 0.18 -5.52 -5.96
C LEU A 36 -0.52 -5.20 -7.29
N ASP A 37 0.22 -4.76 -8.32
CA ASP A 37 -0.32 -4.43 -9.65
C ASP A 37 -0.74 -5.69 -10.43
N ASP A 38 -0.17 -6.86 -10.11
CA ASP A 38 -0.54 -8.15 -10.71
C ASP A 38 -1.59 -8.92 -9.89
N VAL A 39 -2.43 -8.21 -9.12
CA VAL A 39 -3.49 -8.82 -8.32
C VAL A 39 -4.85 -8.63 -8.98
N GLN A 40 -5.40 -9.71 -9.54
CA GLN A 40 -6.77 -9.73 -10.05
C GLN A 40 -7.80 -9.76 -8.93
N LYS A 41 -8.60 -8.69 -8.82
CA LYS A 41 -9.75 -8.66 -7.89
C LYS A 41 -10.93 -9.40 -8.52
N ILE A 42 -11.54 -10.30 -7.75
CA ILE A 42 -12.75 -11.02 -8.14
C ILE A 42 -13.88 -10.72 -7.15
N THR A 43 -15.11 -10.63 -7.67
CA THR A 43 -16.32 -10.53 -6.83
C THR A 43 -17.09 -11.84 -6.97
N VAL A 44 -17.39 -12.48 -5.85
CA VAL A 44 -18.09 -13.78 -5.82
C VAL A 44 -19.40 -13.69 -5.05
N ARG A 45 -20.40 -14.44 -5.50
CA ARG A 45 -21.69 -14.61 -4.80
C ARG A 45 -21.62 -15.94 -4.05
N LEU A 46 -21.64 -15.89 -2.72
CA LEU A 46 -21.59 -17.09 -1.88
C LEU A 46 -22.88 -17.20 -1.05
N PRO A 47 -23.37 -18.43 -0.79
CA PRO A 47 -24.43 -18.64 0.20
C PRO A 47 -24.03 -18.09 1.56
N LYS A 48 -24.98 -17.46 2.27
CA LYS A 48 -24.72 -16.85 3.59
C LYS A 48 -24.16 -17.85 4.61
N ASP A 49 -24.65 -19.09 4.58
CA ASP A 49 -24.17 -20.13 5.48
C ASP A 49 -22.70 -20.49 5.23
N LEU A 50 -22.27 -20.51 3.97
CA LEU A 50 -20.88 -20.78 3.62
C LEU A 50 -19.95 -19.66 4.10
N VAL A 51 -20.36 -18.39 3.97
CA VAL A 51 -19.61 -17.25 4.52
C VAL A 51 -19.48 -17.36 6.04
N ARG A 52 -20.56 -17.74 6.74
CA ARG A 52 -20.53 -17.95 8.19
C ARG A 52 -19.54 -19.04 8.59
N ARG A 53 -19.54 -20.17 7.88
CA ARG A 53 -18.61 -21.28 8.13
C ARG A 53 -17.15 -20.88 7.92
N ILE A 54 -16.85 -20.05 6.90
CA ILE A 54 -15.51 -19.50 6.70
C ILE A 54 -15.10 -18.63 7.90
N ASP A 55 -15.98 -17.75 8.35
CA ASP A 55 -15.69 -16.87 9.50
C ASP A 55 -15.45 -17.66 10.79
N GLU A 56 -16.22 -18.71 11.03
CA GLU A 56 -16.03 -19.62 12.16
C GLU A 56 -14.69 -20.36 12.07
N ALA A 57 -14.31 -20.85 10.88
CA ALA A 57 -13.04 -21.52 10.65
C ALA A 57 -11.83 -20.59 10.87
N ILE A 58 -11.93 -19.32 10.46
CA ILE A 58 -10.88 -18.33 10.70
C ILE A 58 -10.72 -18.06 12.20
N LYS A 59 -11.83 -17.93 12.95
CA LYS A 59 -11.80 -17.67 14.40
C LYS A 59 -11.18 -18.80 15.23
N GLN A 60 -11.26 -20.04 14.75
CA GLN A 60 -10.69 -21.20 15.42
C GLN A 60 -9.17 -21.30 15.26
N ARG A 61 -8.57 -20.54 14.33
CA ARG A 61 -7.12 -20.58 14.12
C ARG A 61 -6.38 -19.89 15.28
N PRO A 62 -5.19 -20.40 15.67
CA PRO A 62 -4.36 -19.74 16.68
C PRO A 62 -3.88 -18.34 16.27
N ILE A 63 -3.72 -18.12 14.96
CA ILE A 63 -3.34 -16.83 14.37
C ILE A 63 -4.49 -16.36 13.49
N SER A 64 -4.99 -15.16 13.79
CA SER A 64 -6.02 -14.53 12.98
C SER A 64 -5.45 -14.16 11.61
N ILE A 65 -6.11 -14.64 10.55
CA ILE A 65 -5.80 -14.29 9.16
C ILE A 65 -7.00 -13.63 8.49
N SER A 66 -6.74 -12.88 7.42
CA SER A 66 -7.83 -12.27 6.65
C SER A 66 -8.63 -13.32 5.87
N ARG A 67 -9.90 -13.01 5.56
CA ARG A 67 -10.72 -13.86 4.67
C ARG A 67 -10.03 -14.11 3.33
N ASN A 68 -9.39 -13.07 2.77
CA ASN A 68 -8.68 -13.19 1.50
C ASN A 68 -7.53 -14.19 1.58
N GLN A 69 -6.74 -14.12 2.65
CA GLN A 69 -5.63 -15.06 2.86
C GLN A 69 -6.14 -16.48 3.07
N TRP A 70 -7.18 -16.67 3.87
CA TRP A 70 -7.79 -17.98 4.09
C TRP A 70 -8.33 -18.59 2.78
N LEU A 71 -9.00 -17.77 1.95
CA LEU A 71 -9.51 -18.19 0.65
C LEU A 71 -8.39 -18.52 -0.33
N ALA A 72 -7.31 -17.74 -0.34
CA ALA A 72 -6.15 -18.01 -1.18
C ALA A 72 -5.49 -19.34 -0.80
N GLU A 73 -5.25 -19.59 0.50
CA GLU A 73 -4.71 -20.84 1.01
C GLU A 73 -5.59 -22.04 0.60
N ALA A 74 -6.90 -21.94 0.82
CA ALA A 74 -7.86 -22.98 0.44
C ALA A 74 -7.88 -23.24 -1.08
N ALA A 75 -7.73 -22.19 -1.90
CA ALA A 75 -7.66 -22.34 -3.35
C ALA A 75 -6.38 -23.07 -3.78
N TYR A 76 -5.22 -22.72 -3.22
CA TYR A 76 -3.96 -23.42 -3.48
C TYR A 76 -4.01 -24.89 -3.05
N GLU A 77 -4.57 -25.19 -1.88
CA GLU A 77 -4.74 -26.58 -1.43
C GLU A 77 -5.67 -27.38 -2.35
N ALA A 78 -6.77 -26.77 -2.80
CA ALA A 78 -7.70 -27.41 -3.72
C ALA A 78 -7.07 -27.70 -5.09
N LEU A 79 -6.21 -26.81 -5.60
CA LEU A 79 -5.48 -27.01 -6.86
C LEU A 79 -4.41 -28.09 -6.71
N LYS A 80 -3.62 -28.04 -5.62
CA LYS A 80 -2.60 -29.05 -5.32
C LYS A 80 -3.19 -30.46 -5.21
N GLY A 81 -4.36 -30.60 -4.57
CA GLY A 81 -5.05 -31.88 -4.44
C GLY A 81 -5.63 -32.43 -5.74
N ARG A 82 -5.79 -31.59 -6.79
CA ARG A 82 -6.34 -31.99 -8.10
C ARG A 82 -5.28 -32.41 -9.12
N GLY A 83 -3.99 -32.29 -8.79
CA GLY A 83 -2.90 -32.74 -9.66
C GLY A 83 -2.70 -31.89 -10.92
N GLU A 84 -3.11 -30.62 -10.90
CA GLU A 84 -2.69 -29.63 -11.91
C GLU A 84 -1.30 -29.11 -11.50
N GLU A 85 -0.25 -29.86 -11.89
CA GLU A 85 1.14 -29.40 -11.97
C GLU A 85 1.53 -29.13 -13.43
#